data_AF-A0A0R0F7L9-F1
#
_entry.id   AF-A0A0R0F7L9-F1
#
_cell.length_a   1.000
_cell.length_b   1.000
_cell.length_c   1.000
_cell.angle_alpha   90.00
_cell.angle_beta   90.00
_cell.angle_gamma   90.00
#
_symmetry.space_group_name_H-M   'P 1'
#
loop_
_entity.id
_entity.type
_entity.pdbx_description
1 polymer ?
#
loop_
_entity_poly.entity_id
_entity_poly.type
_entity_poly.pdbx_seq_one_letter_code
_entity_poly.pdbx_strand_id
1 'polypeptide(L)'
;MKEWKILEQSLPESIYVRVYERRIDLMRAVIVGTAGTPYHDGLFFFDIMFPSDYPKHPPMLHFHSFGYRINPNLYINGKVCLSLLNTWNGKGTEMWDPSKSTMLQVLVSIQGLVLNKNPYFNEPLRLFDSESKSRVYNENAFIITCYTSFLLLQRPLRNFEAFVSAHFCERAFPILSACSDYVNGRVEVGYYSSDLRSSSSTVRVSREFKEKMIQFYPKLFQAFRLKGASVGGLVEHLELEIEQSEKKSSGGGQRQQLKNKSRRIFKKVMEKIKQTLGWKKKSQIEGRDRSLQSS
;
A
#
# COMPACT_ATOMS: atom_id res chain seq x y z
N MET A 1 0.94 -2.29 -33.75
CA MET A 1 1.14 -0.86 -33.43
C MET A 1 2.57 -0.67 -32.92
N LYS A 2 3.30 0.41 -33.27
CA LYS A 2 4.68 0.67 -32.81
C LYS A 2 4.80 0.60 -31.29
N GLU A 3 3.80 1.13 -30.58
CA GLU A 3 3.69 1.11 -29.11
C GLU A 3 3.82 -0.28 -28.51
N TRP A 4 3.24 -1.31 -29.13
CA TRP A 4 3.21 -2.64 -28.54
C TRP A 4 4.59 -3.27 -28.48
N LYS A 5 5.39 -3.06 -29.53
CA LYS A 5 6.79 -3.54 -29.55
C LYS A 5 7.62 -2.84 -28.48
N ILE A 6 7.41 -1.53 -28.28
CA ILE A 6 8.10 -0.75 -27.27
C ILE A 6 7.73 -1.23 -25.86
N LEU A 7 6.45 -1.46 -25.59
CA LEU A 7 5.98 -1.98 -24.31
C LEU A 7 6.47 -3.41 -24.07
N GLU A 8 6.43 -4.29 -25.07
CA GLU A 8 6.90 -5.67 -24.92
C GLU A 8 8.40 -5.75 -24.59
N GLN A 9 9.22 -4.83 -25.12
CA GLN A 9 10.67 -4.87 -24.98
C GLN A 9 11.22 -4.08 -23.79
N SER A 10 10.52 -3.02 -23.35
CA SER A 10 11.11 -2.00 -22.49
C SER A 10 10.26 -1.64 -21.27
N LEU A 11 9.19 -2.38 -21.00
CA LEU A 11 8.36 -2.13 -19.81
C LEU A 11 9.10 -2.55 -18.53
N PRO A 12 9.17 -1.69 -17.50
CA PRO A 12 9.73 -2.09 -16.22
C PRO A 12 8.96 -3.28 -15.61
N GLU A 13 9.65 -4.16 -14.89
CA GLU A 13 9.06 -5.35 -14.23
C GLU A 13 7.93 -5.02 -13.24
N SER A 14 7.84 -3.76 -12.81
CA SER A 14 6.81 -3.26 -11.90
C SER A 14 5.59 -2.66 -12.63
N ILE A 15 5.53 -2.78 -13.96
CA ILE A 15 4.39 -2.32 -14.77
C ILE A 15 3.94 -3.47 -15.65
N TYR A 16 2.63 -3.70 -15.69
CA TYR A 16 2.02 -4.76 -16.50
C TYR A 16 0.91 -4.16 -17.34
N VAL A 17 0.77 -4.63 -18.58
CA VAL A 17 -0.24 -4.16 -19.51
C VAL A 17 -1.02 -5.33 -20.09
N ARG A 18 -2.31 -5.11 -20.36
CA ARG A 18 -3.16 -6.01 -21.16
C ARG A 18 -3.90 -5.19 -22.21
N VAL A 19 -3.96 -5.70 -23.43
CA VAL A 19 -4.69 -5.11 -24.55
C VAL A 19 -5.92 -5.94 -24.84
N TYR A 20 -7.02 -5.30 -25.27
CA TYR A 20 -8.24 -6.01 -25.64
C TYR A 20 -8.11 -6.56 -27.07
N GLU A 21 -8.26 -7.88 -27.23
CA GLU A 21 -8.06 -8.58 -28.53
C GLU A 21 -8.84 -7.95 -29.70
N ARG A 22 -10.08 -7.52 -29.46
CA ARG A 22 -10.97 -6.95 -30.48
C ARG A 22 -10.99 -5.41 -30.51
N ARG A 23 -10.31 -4.76 -29.57
CA ARG A 23 -10.27 -3.30 -29.41
C ARG A 23 -8.85 -2.90 -29.09
N ILE A 24 -8.04 -2.85 -30.14
CA ILE A 24 -6.59 -2.55 -30.09
C ILE A 24 -6.30 -1.15 -29.54
N ASP A 25 -7.31 -0.28 -29.57
CA ASP A 25 -7.35 1.06 -29.01
C ASP A 25 -7.67 1.09 -27.51
N LEU A 26 -7.95 -0.06 -26.89
CA LEU A 26 -8.20 -0.19 -25.46
C LEU A 26 -7.10 -1.02 -24.79
N MET A 27 -6.58 -0.50 -23.69
CA MET A 27 -5.54 -1.13 -22.88
C MET A 27 -5.86 -0.91 -21.40
N ARG A 28 -5.43 -1.85 -20.55
CA ARG A 28 -5.36 -1.67 -19.11
C ARG A 28 -3.93 -1.84 -18.65
N ALA A 29 -3.42 -0.88 -17.91
CA ALA A 29 -2.14 -0.97 -17.22
C ALA A 29 -2.34 -1.14 -15.72
N VAL A 30 -1.42 -1.84 -15.07
CA VAL A 30 -1.26 -1.83 -13.62
C VAL A 30 0.18 -1.48 -13.29
N ILE A 31 0.36 -0.49 -12.42
CA ILE A 31 1.66 -0.08 -11.89
C ILE A 31 1.73 -0.57 -10.45
N VAL A 32 2.77 -1.34 -10.14
CA VAL A 32 3.12 -1.71 -8.77
C VAL A 32 3.84 -0.53 -8.13
N GLY A 33 3.36 -0.09 -6.97
CA GLY A 33 4.02 0.96 -6.20
C GLY A 33 5.41 0.52 -5.76
N THR A 34 6.39 1.38 -5.97
CA THR A 34 7.81 1.08 -5.72
C THR A 34 8.18 1.28 -4.25
N ALA A 35 9.18 0.52 -3.79
CA ALA A 35 9.82 0.75 -2.50
C ALA A 35 10.38 2.19 -2.43
N GLY A 36 10.47 2.75 -1.22
CA GLY A 36 10.87 4.15 -1.04
C GLY A 36 9.72 5.16 -1.13
N THR A 37 8.49 4.71 -1.38
CA THR A 37 7.29 5.56 -1.57
C THR A 37 6.16 5.14 -0.63
N PRO A 38 5.19 6.01 -0.28
CA PRO A 38 4.01 5.60 0.48
C PRO A 38 3.07 4.67 -0.30
N TYR A 39 3.40 4.37 -1.57
CA TYR A 39 2.61 3.54 -2.47
C TYR A 39 3.09 2.09 -2.55
N HIS A 40 4.24 1.77 -1.91
CA HIS A 40 4.93 0.50 -2.07
C HIS A 40 3.99 -0.71 -1.93
N ASP A 41 4.19 -1.71 -2.80
CA ASP A 41 3.40 -2.95 -2.90
C ASP A 41 1.91 -2.77 -3.28
N GLY A 42 1.41 -1.53 -3.40
CA GLY A 42 0.08 -1.26 -3.92
C GLY A 42 -0.04 -1.52 -5.42
N LEU A 43 -1.25 -1.84 -5.88
CA LEU A 43 -1.55 -2.01 -7.31
C LEU A 43 -2.42 -0.85 -7.82
N PHE A 44 -1.90 -0.09 -8.78
CA PHE A 44 -2.56 1.10 -9.33
C PHE A 44 -3.00 0.83 -10.77
N PHE A 45 -4.31 0.71 -10.98
CA PHE A 45 -4.89 0.36 -12.28
C PHE A 45 -5.30 1.60 -13.09
N PHE A 46 -5.01 1.55 -14.39
CA PHE A 46 -5.34 2.58 -15.36
C PHE A 46 -5.97 1.95 -16.59
N ASP A 47 -7.19 2.38 -16.92
CA ASP A 47 -7.77 2.13 -18.24
C ASP A 47 -7.26 3.20 -19.21
N ILE A 48 -6.83 2.75 -20.38
CA ILE A 48 -6.18 3.55 -21.41
C ILE A 48 -6.97 3.39 -22.70
N MET A 49 -7.36 4.52 -23.30
CA MET A 49 -8.01 4.57 -24.61
C MET A 49 -7.19 5.42 -25.56
N PHE A 50 -6.76 4.83 -26.68
CA PHE A 50 -6.11 5.54 -27.77
C PHE A 50 -7.20 6.21 -28.63
N PRO A 51 -7.19 7.54 -28.83
CA PRO A 51 -8.16 8.20 -29.71
C PRO A 51 -7.97 7.75 -31.16
N SER A 52 -9.01 7.96 -31.99
CA SER A 52 -8.99 7.57 -33.41
C SER A 52 -7.92 8.29 -34.23
N ASP A 53 -7.41 9.43 -33.76
CA ASP A 53 -6.35 10.20 -34.40
C ASP A 53 -4.98 10.06 -33.70
N TYR A 54 -4.81 9.06 -32.82
CA TYR A 54 -3.51 8.72 -32.24
C TYR A 54 -2.46 8.43 -33.35
N PRO A 55 -1.23 8.99 -33.27
CA PRO A 55 -0.62 9.68 -32.14
C PRO A 55 -0.75 11.21 -32.15
N LYS A 56 -1.62 11.81 -32.99
CA LYS A 56 -1.79 13.28 -33.04
C LYS A 56 -2.20 13.86 -31.68
N HIS A 57 -3.00 13.11 -30.92
CA HIS A 57 -3.37 13.43 -29.54
C HIS A 57 -2.93 12.33 -28.57
N PRO A 58 -2.69 12.66 -27.29
CA PRO A 58 -2.30 11.68 -26.29
C PRO A 58 -3.42 10.67 -26.02
N PRO A 59 -3.08 9.49 -25.47
CA PRO A 59 -4.08 8.55 -24.99
C PRO A 59 -4.87 9.14 -23.81
N MET A 60 -6.12 8.74 -23.65
CA MET A 60 -6.93 9.08 -22.48
C MET A 60 -6.77 8.02 -21.39
N LEU A 61 -6.55 8.47 -20.15
CA LEU A 61 -6.37 7.58 -19.00
C LEU A 61 -7.49 7.77 -17.98
N HIS A 62 -7.93 6.65 -17.40
CA HIS A 62 -8.82 6.60 -16.24
C HIS A 62 -8.19 5.76 -15.12
N PHE A 63 -7.88 6.40 -14.00
CA PHE A 63 -7.38 5.76 -12.79
C PHE A 63 -8.53 5.15 -11.97
N HIS A 64 -8.38 3.89 -11.59
CA HIS A 64 -9.32 3.21 -10.69
C HIS A 64 -9.09 3.65 -9.24
N SER A 65 -9.76 4.73 -8.84
CA SER A 65 -9.55 5.40 -7.55
C SER A 65 -10.14 4.68 -6.33
N PHE A 66 -11.12 3.79 -6.55
CA PHE A 66 -11.97 3.21 -5.50
C PHE A 66 -12.64 4.25 -4.58
N GLY A 67 -12.84 5.48 -5.07
CA GLY A 67 -13.44 6.57 -4.31
C GLY A 67 -12.45 7.39 -3.46
N TYR A 68 -11.13 7.17 -3.60
CA TYR A 68 -10.12 7.85 -2.80
C TYR A 68 -9.25 8.82 -3.60
N ARG A 69 -8.88 9.94 -2.95
CA ARG A 69 -7.85 10.87 -3.45
C ARG A 69 -6.50 10.48 -2.86
N ILE A 70 -5.71 9.72 -3.60
CA ILE A 70 -4.42 9.21 -3.10
C ILE A 70 -3.21 10.08 -3.44
N ASN A 71 -3.34 10.95 -4.45
CA ASN A 71 -2.27 11.80 -4.93
C ASN A 71 -2.85 13.11 -5.50
N PRO A 72 -2.13 14.25 -5.45
CA PRO A 72 -2.59 15.50 -6.08
C PRO A 72 -2.80 15.39 -7.60
N ASN A 73 -2.23 14.40 -8.29
CA ASN A 73 -2.44 14.17 -9.72
C ASN A 73 -3.37 13.00 -10.03
N LEU A 74 -3.91 12.29 -9.02
CA LEU A 74 -4.84 11.16 -9.21
C LEU A 74 -6.18 11.46 -8.52
N TYR A 75 -7.18 11.81 -9.33
CA TYR A 75 -8.46 12.32 -8.85
C TYR A 75 -9.43 11.20 -8.45
N ILE A 76 -10.39 11.52 -7.58
CA ILE A 76 -11.44 10.59 -7.15
C ILE A 76 -12.27 10.09 -8.35
N ASN A 77 -12.51 10.96 -9.34
CA ASN A 77 -13.23 10.60 -10.57
C ASN A 77 -12.36 9.85 -11.61
N GLY A 78 -11.13 9.49 -11.26
CA GLY A 78 -10.19 8.78 -12.12
C GLY A 78 -9.38 9.65 -13.08
N LYS A 79 -9.54 10.98 -13.08
CA LYS A 79 -8.67 11.86 -13.88
C LYS A 79 -7.21 11.73 -13.44
N VAL A 80 -6.32 11.54 -14.41
CA VAL A 80 -4.87 11.53 -14.25
C VAL A 80 -4.30 12.84 -14.77
N CYS A 81 -3.55 13.56 -13.94
CA CYS A 81 -2.85 14.79 -14.33
C CYS A 81 -1.39 14.49 -14.68
N LEU A 82 -1.04 14.67 -15.95
CA LEU A 82 0.34 14.55 -16.44
C LEU A 82 0.49 15.46 -17.67
N SER A 83 1.62 16.16 -17.81
CA SER A 83 1.87 17.06 -18.94
C SER A 83 1.84 16.31 -20.28
N LEU A 84 2.39 15.09 -20.31
CA LEU A 84 2.33 14.19 -21.47
C LEU A 84 0.90 13.78 -21.87
N LEU A 85 -0.10 14.00 -21.02
CA LEU A 85 -1.51 13.73 -21.30
C LEU A 85 -2.30 15.02 -21.59
N ASN A 86 -1.62 16.16 -21.64
CA ASN A 86 -2.23 17.49 -21.73
C ASN A 86 -3.26 17.77 -20.61
N THR A 87 -3.12 17.10 -19.46
CA THR A 87 -4.00 17.27 -18.28
C THR A 87 -3.30 17.97 -17.12
N TRP A 88 -2.06 18.42 -17.33
CA TRP A 88 -1.25 19.20 -16.39
C TRP A 88 -0.35 20.17 -17.16
N ASN A 89 0.14 21.20 -16.48
CA ASN A 89 1.07 22.16 -17.07
C ASN A 89 2.43 21.48 -17.33
N GLY A 90 3.05 21.82 -18.45
CA GLY A 90 4.41 21.42 -18.81
C GLY A 90 4.96 22.36 -19.90
N LYS A 91 6.24 22.23 -20.22
CA LYS A 91 6.94 23.04 -21.22
C LYS A 91 7.65 22.17 -22.25
N GLY A 92 7.58 22.57 -23.51
CA GLY A 92 8.36 21.96 -24.60
C GLY A 92 8.21 20.44 -24.65
N THR A 93 9.32 19.73 -24.43
CA THR A 93 9.39 18.26 -24.47
C THR A 93 8.65 17.54 -23.34
N GLU A 94 8.12 18.26 -22.35
CA GLU A 94 7.26 17.68 -21.30
C GLU A 94 5.82 17.44 -21.79
N MET A 95 5.43 18.11 -22.88
CA MET A 95 4.10 17.99 -23.50
C MET A 95 4.09 16.83 -24.52
N TRP A 96 2.90 16.34 -24.85
CA TRP A 96 2.75 15.30 -25.87
C TRP A 96 3.29 15.74 -27.24
N ASP A 97 4.23 14.99 -27.80
CA ASP A 97 4.77 15.15 -29.16
C ASP A 97 4.39 13.91 -29.99
N PRO A 98 3.51 14.04 -31.00
CA PRO A 98 3.07 12.92 -31.84
C PRO A 98 4.21 12.13 -32.51
N SER A 99 5.38 12.74 -32.68
CA SER A 99 6.53 12.12 -33.34
C SER A 99 7.47 11.37 -32.38
N LYS A 100 7.41 11.67 -31.07
CA LYS A 100 8.37 11.18 -30.06
C LYS A 100 7.73 10.53 -28.84
N SER A 101 6.55 10.99 -28.43
CA SER A 101 5.90 10.53 -27.21
C SER A 101 5.37 9.11 -27.36
N THR A 102 5.51 8.32 -26.30
CA THR A 102 5.06 6.92 -26.27
C THR A 102 4.24 6.62 -25.01
N MET A 103 3.45 5.55 -25.05
CA MET A 103 2.73 5.05 -23.88
C MET A 103 3.70 4.60 -22.78
N LEU A 104 4.88 4.08 -23.13
CA LEU A 104 5.92 3.74 -22.17
C LEU A 104 6.35 4.96 -21.35
N GLN A 105 6.60 6.10 -22.00
CA GLN A 105 6.97 7.34 -21.30
C GLN A 105 5.85 7.81 -20.37
N VAL A 106 4.58 7.68 -20.77
CA VAL A 106 3.44 8.01 -19.90
C VAL A 106 3.43 7.12 -18.66
N LEU A 107 3.54 5.79 -18.81
CA LEU A 107 3.50 4.84 -17.68
C LEU A 107 4.68 5.05 -16.71
N VAL A 108 5.90 5.21 -17.24
CA VAL A 108 7.11 5.48 -16.44
C VAL A 108 7.00 6.85 -15.74
N SER A 109 6.43 7.86 -16.41
CA SER A 109 6.19 9.17 -15.78
C SER A 109 5.17 9.11 -14.65
N ILE A 110 4.11 8.29 -14.78
CA ILE A 110 3.18 8.06 -13.66
C ILE A 110 3.92 7.40 -12.49
N GLN A 111 4.70 6.36 -12.74
CA GLN A 111 5.45 5.69 -11.67
C GLN A 111 6.46 6.63 -10.98
N GLY A 112 7.23 7.41 -11.76
CA GLY A 112 8.31 8.25 -11.24
C GLY A 112 7.89 9.63 -10.72
N LEU A 113 6.93 10.29 -11.37
CA LEU A 113 6.52 11.67 -11.04
C LEU A 113 5.25 11.72 -10.18
N VAL A 114 4.31 10.79 -10.41
CA VAL A 114 3.05 10.77 -9.65
C VAL A 114 3.19 9.92 -8.40
N LEU A 115 3.56 8.65 -8.55
CA LEU A 115 3.68 7.69 -7.44
C LEU A 115 5.05 7.77 -6.73
N ASN A 116 5.51 8.99 -6.43
CA ASN A 116 6.84 9.24 -5.89
C ASN A 116 6.91 9.21 -4.34
N LYS A 117 8.09 9.48 -3.78
CA LYS A 117 8.39 9.46 -2.34
C LYS A 117 7.71 10.57 -1.52
N ASN A 118 7.52 11.75 -2.11
CA ASN A 118 6.97 12.94 -1.45
C ASN A 118 5.79 13.52 -2.26
N PRO A 119 4.70 12.76 -2.46
CA PRO A 119 3.57 13.16 -3.29
C PRO A 119 2.84 14.41 -2.80
N TYR A 120 3.06 14.82 -1.54
CA TYR A 120 2.55 16.08 -1.01
C TYR A 120 2.93 17.29 -1.88
N PHE A 121 4.16 17.30 -2.41
CA PHE A 121 4.70 18.41 -3.21
C PHE A 121 4.29 18.37 -4.69
N ASN A 122 3.50 17.37 -5.09
CA ASN A 122 2.90 17.35 -6.42
C ASN A 122 1.79 18.40 -6.58
N GLU A 123 1.24 18.90 -5.45
CA GLU A 123 0.35 20.06 -5.48
C GLU A 123 1.15 21.34 -5.77
N PRO A 124 0.71 22.19 -6.72
CA PRO A 124 1.33 23.49 -6.95
C PRO A 124 1.42 24.31 -5.66
N LEU A 125 2.48 25.13 -5.56
CA LEU A 125 2.72 26.10 -4.47
C LEU A 125 3.04 25.50 -3.09
N ARG A 126 3.23 24.18 -2.97
CA ARG A 126 3.61 23.53 -1.69
C ARG A 126 5.11 23.39 -1.46
N LEU A 127 5.97 23.91 -2.35
CA LEU A 127 7.42 23.73 -2.26
C LEU A 127 8.05 24.29 -0.98
N PHE A 128 7.41 25.28 -0.34
CA PHE A 128 7.89 25.91 0.90
C PHE A 128 7.22 25.36 2.17
N ASP A 129 6.34 24.38 2.02
CA ASP A 129 5.73 23.73 3.17
C ASP A 129 6.71 22.82 3.91
N SER A 130 6.47 22.67 5.20
CA SER A 130 7.30 21.85 6.08
C SER A 130 7.26 20.36 5.71
N GLU A 131 8.40 19.69 5.81
CA GLU A 131 8.55 18.23 5.67
C GLU A 131 7.60 17.42 6.58
N SER A 132 7.22 17.98 7.74
CA SER A 132 6.22 17.37 8.63
C SER A 132 4.86 17.17 7.96
N LYS A 133 4.42 18.10 7.09
CA LYS A 133 3.18 17.96 6.31
C LYS A 133 3.32 16.86 5.26
N SER A 134 4.48 16.78 4.60
CA SER A 134 4.79 15.68 3.67
C SER A 134 4.73 14.32 4.36
N ARG A 135 5.31 14.18 5.57
CA ARG A 135 5.23 12.94 6.37
C ARG A 135 3.80 12.53 6.71
N VAL A 136 2.96 13.47 7.15
CA VAL A 136 1.53 13.20 7.44
C VAL A 136 0.77 12.84 6.16
N TYR A 137 1.13 13.44 5.02
CA TYR A 137 0.56 13.06 3.74
C TYR A 137 0.96 11.63 3.35
N ASN A 138 2.22 11.24 3.54
CA ASN A 138 2.70 9.88 3.28
C ASN A 138 1.97 8.85 4.13
N GLU A 139 1.76 9.14 5.42
CA GLU A 139 0.93 8.32 6.32
C GLU A 139 -0.48 8.10 5.75
N ASN A 140 -1.15 9.16 5.31
CA ASN A 140 -2.49 9.06 4.72
C ASN A 140 -2.50 8.34 3.36
N ALA A 141 -1.51 8.59 2.50
CA ALA A 141 -1.38 7.92 1.21
C ALA A 141 -1.14 6.41 1.39
N PHE A 142 -0.34 6.02 2.38
CA PHE A 142 -0.12 4.60 2.70
C PHE A 142 -1.38 3.93 3.26
N ILE A 143 -2.13 4.61 4.14
CA ILE A 143 -3.43 4.11 4.60
C ILE A 143 -4.34 3.80 3.41
N ILE A 144 -4.49 4.76 2.49
CA ILE A 144 -5.32 4.59 1.29
C ILE A 144 -4.76 3.46 0.40
N THR A 145 -3.44 3.32 0.28
CA THR A 145 -2.80 2.21 -0.46
C THR A 145 -3.20 0.86 0.14
N CYS A 146 -3.17 0.70 1.46
CA CYS A 146 -3.61 -0.52 2.12
C CYS A 146 -5.12 -0.78 1.96
N TYR A 147 -5.95 0.27 2.06
CA TYR A 147 -7.40 0.15 1.85
C TYR A 147 -7.76 -0.26 0.43
N THR A 148 -7.17 0.40 -0.57
CA THR A 148 -7.40 0.08 -1.99
C THR A 148 -6.91 -1.32 -2.34
N SER A 149 -5.79 -1.77 -1.75
CA SER A 149 -5.31 -3.16 -1.87
C SER A 149 -6.31 -4.18 -1.33
N PHE A 150 -6.90 -3.92 -0.17
CA PHE A 150 -7.98 -4.75 0.38
C PHE A 150 -9.23 -4.76 -0.51
N LEU A 151 -9.63 -3.61 -1.06
CA LEU A 151 -10.77 -3.53 -1.98
C LEU A 151 -10.50 -4.31 -3.27
N LEU A 152 -9.28 -4.26 -3.79
CA LEU A 152 -8.84 -5.06 -4.95
C LEU A 152 -8.85 -6.56 -4.66
N LEU A 153 -8.48 -6.99 -3.45
CA LEU A 153 -8.59 -8.40 -3.06
C LEU A 153 -10.04 -8.90 -2.99
N GLN A 154 -10.96 -8.03 -2.59
CA GLN A 154 -12.39 -8.35 -2.53
C GLN A 154 -13.06 -8.30 -3.91
N ARG A 155 -12.69 -7.32 -4.73
CA ARG A 155 -13.29 -7.02 -6.02
C ARG A 155 -12.20 -6.72 -7.04
N PRO A 156 -11.41 -7.73 -7.46
CA PRO A 156 -10.38 -7.54 -8.46
C PRO A 156 -11.00 -7.05 -9.77
N LEU A 157 -10.25 -6.25 -10.52
CA LEU A 157 -10.70 -5.83 -11.83
C LEU A 157 -10.70 -7.01 -12.80
N ARG A 158 -11.69 -7.04 -13.70
CA ARG A 158 -11.87 -8.12 -14.68
C ARG A 158 -10.56 -8.41 -15.43
N ASN A 159 -10.26 -9.69 -15.57
CA ASN A 159 -9.05 -10.25 -16.20
C ASN A 159 -7.75 -10.01 -15.42
N PHE A 160 -7.79 -9.43 -14.21
CA PHE A 160 -6.63 -9.29 -13.32
C PHE A 160 -6.79 -10.05 -12.01
N GLU A 161 -7.79 -10.93 -11.90
CA GLU A 161 -8.11 -11.67 -10.68
C GLU A 161 -6.93 -12.52 -10.18
N ALA A 162 -6.35 -13.32 -11.08
CA ALA A 162 -5.19 -14.14 -10.76
C ALA A 162 -3.95 -13.30 -10.45
N PHE A 163 -3.72 -12.21 -11.20
CA PHE A 163 -2.60 -11.30 -10.97
C PHE A 163 -2.68 -10.62 -9.60
N VAL A 164 -3.83 -10.04 -9.26
CA VAL A 164 -4.08 -9.40 -7.97
C VAL A 164 -3.92 -10.40 -6.82
N SER A 165 -4.45 -11.62 -6.97
CA SER A 165 -4.30 -12.66 -5.95
C SER A 165 -2.85 -13.08 -5.77
N ALA A 166 -2.13 -13.37 -6.85
CA ALA A 166 -0.73 -13.80 -6.79
C ALA A 166 0.16 -12.73 -6.15
N HIS A 167 0.07 -11.48 -6.63
CA HIS A 167 0.83 -10.34 -6.11
C HIS A 167 0.62 -10.17 -4.60
N PHE A 168 -0.64 -10.09 -4.15
CA PHE A 168 -0.90 -9.86 -2.73
C PHE A 168 -0.61 -11.09 -1.86
N CYS A 169 -0.70 -12.30 -2.39
CA CYS A 169 -0.26 -13.49 -1.65
C CYS A 169 1.25 -13.49 -1.42
N GLU A 170 2.03 -13.14 -2.44
CA GLU A 170 3.50 -13.03 -2.34
C GLU A 170 3.92 -11.88 -1.43
N ARG A 171 3.27 -10.71 -1.56
CA ARG A 171 3.64 -9.48 -0.85
C ARG A 171 2.99 -9.33 0.53
N ALA A 172 2.12 -10.25 0.96
CA ALA A 172 1.38 -10.16 2.21
C ALA A 172 2.29 -9.96 3.43
N PHE A 173 3.35 -10.77 3.55
CA PHE A 173 4.25 -10.70 4.71
C PHE A 173 5.02 -9.37 4.75
N PRO A 174 5.67 -8.90 3.66
CA PRO A 174 6.27 -7.56 3.60
C PRO A 174 5.28 -6.43 3.92
N ILE A 175 4.07 -6.45 3.35
CA ILE A 175 3.05 -5.40 3.55
C ILE A 175 2.67 -5.31 5.03
N LEU A 176 2.35 -6.44 5.65
CA LEU A 176 1.93 -6.47 7.06
C LEU A 176 3.08 -6.09 8.00
N SER A 177 4.31 -6.52 7.70
CA SER A 177 5.51 -6.14 8.45
C SER A 177 5.75 -4.63 8.36
N ALA A 178 5.66 -4.04 7.16
CA ALA A 178 5.73 -2.59 6.97
C ALA A 178 4.66 -1.84 7.77
N CYS A 179 3.41 -2.32 7.75
CA CYS A 179 2.33 -1.74 8.55
C CYS A 179 2.68 -1.73 10.05
N SER A 180 3.23 -2.83 10.57
CA SER A 180 3.65 -2.94 11.97
C SER A 180 4.78 -1.95 12.29
N ASP A 181 5.78 -1.88 11.42
CA ASP A 181 6.95 -1.00 11.59
C ASP A 181 6.56 0.48 11.57
N TYR A 182 5.70 0.89 10.64
CA TYR A 182 5.22 2.27 10.55
C TYR A 182 4.35 2.63 11.75
N VAL A 183 3.41 1.78 12.18
CA VAL A 183 2.56 2.07 13.35
C VAL A 183 3.37 2.21 14.64
N ASN A 184 4.41 1.39 14.78
CA ASN A 184 5.32 1.42 15.92
C ASN A 184 6.40 2.52 15.83
N GLY A 185 6.50 3.22 14.69
CA GLY A 185 7.50 4.26 14.47
C GLY A 185 8.92 3.72 14.42
N ARG A 186 9.12 2.49 13.93
CA ARG A 186 10.45 1.90 13.73
C ARG A 186 11.15 2.50 12.51
N VAL A 187 10.38 2.83 11.48
CA VAL A 187 10.82 3.53 10.27
C VAL A 187 9.71 4.48 9.76
N GLU A 188 10.08 5.43 8.91
CA GLU A 188 9.13 6.31 8.21
C GLU A 188 8.40 5.54 7.10
N VAL A 189 7.16 5.94 6.80
CA VAL A 189 6.37 5.39 5.70
C VAL A 189 7.13 5.50 4.38
N GLY A 190 7.29 4.37 3.69
CA GLY A 190 8.02 4.22 2.44
C GLY A 190 9.42 3.63 2.61
N TYR A 191 9.97 3.57 3.82
CA TYR A 191 11.34 3.10 4.08
C TYR A 191 11.42 1.72 4.75
N TYR A 192 10.33 0.95 4.73
CA TYR A 192 10.41 -0.44 5.15
C TYR A 192 11.37 -1.24 4.26
N SER A 193 12.22 -2.05 4.88
CA SER A 193 13.09 -3.02 4.23
C SER A 193 13.22 -4.23 5.14
N SER A 194 13.17 -5.43 4.55
CA SER A 194 13.37 -6.69 5.28
C SER A 194 14.73 -6.77 5.98
N ASP A 195 15.72 -6.06 5.44
CA ASP A 195 17.11 -6.17 5.85
C ASP A 195 17.49 -5.11 6.89
N LEU A 196 16.68 -4.05 7.03
CA LEU A 196 16.98 -2.98 7.98
C LEU A 196 16.62 -3.44 9.41
N ARG A 197 17.65 -3.78 10.17
CA ARG A 197 17.54 -3.90 11.63
C ARG A 197 17.19 -2.52 12.21
N SER A 198 15.99 -2.43 12.82
CA SER A 198 15.43 -1.26 13.50
C SER A 198 16.49 -0.28 13.99
N SER A 199 16.56 0.90 13.39
CA SER A 199 17.33 2.03 13.93
C SER A 199 16.87 2.33 15.35
N SER A 200 17.80 2.73 16.23
CA SER A 200 17.50 3.10 17.62
C SER A 200 16.58 4.31 17.73
N SER A 201 16.45 5.13 16.69
CA SER A 201 15.62 6.33 16.68
C SER A 201 14.18 5.99 16.32
N THR A 202 13.25 6.19 17.26
CA THR A 202 11.82 6.08 16.97
C THR A 202 11.34 7.31 16.18
N VAL A 203 10.71 7.06 15.05
CA VAL A 203 10.07 8.07 14.19
C VAL A 203 8.77 8.55 14.85
N ARG A 204 8.49 9.85 14.74
CA ARG A 204 7.20 10.41 15.17
C ARG A 204 6.12 10.01 14.17
N VAL A 205 5.08 9.37 14.67
CA VAL A 205 3.94 8.87 13.88
C VAL A 205 2.65 9.52 14.37
N SER A 206 1.79 9.99 13.46
CA SER A 206 0.56 10.68 13.85
C SER A 206 -0.42 9.77 14.60
N ARG A 207 -1.22 10.39 15.48
CA ARG A 207 -2.24 9.67 16.25
C ARG A 207 -3.31 9.07 15.33
N GLU A 208 -3.74 9.85 14.33
CA GLU A 208 -4.73 9.43 13.34
C GLU A 208 -4.24 8.23 12.54
N PHE A 209 -2.97 8.24 12.10
CA PHE A 209 -2.39 7.12 11.37
C PHE A 209 -2.44 5.83 12.19
N LYS A 210 -1.99 5.90 13.45
CA LYS A 210 -2.04 4.75 14.36
C LYS A 210 -3.45 4.23 14.55
N GLU A 211 -4.41 5.11 14.84
CA GLU A 211 -5.80 4.73 15.10
C GLU A 211 -6.43 4.03 13.88
N LYS A 212 -6.25 4.57 12.67
CA LYS A 212 -6.76 3.96 11.43
C LYS A 212 -6.09 2.62 11.13
N MET A 213 -4.76 2.55 11.18
CA MET A 213 -4.05 1.30 10.90
C MET A 213 -4.37 0.20 11.92
N ILE A 214 -4.52 0.51 13.21
CA ILE A 214 -4.93 -0.48 14.23
C ILE A 214 -6.31 -1.07 13.95
N GLN A 215 -7.23 -0.25 13.45
CA GLN A 215 -8.57 -0.70 13.10
C GLN A 215 -8.57 -1.55 11.83
N PHE A 216 -7.70 -1.21 10.87
CA PHE A 216 -7.70 -1.80 9.56
C PHE A 216 -6.82 -3.06 9.43
N TYR A 217 -5.69 -3.10 10.14
CA TYR A 217 -4.71 -4.18 10.09
C TYR A 217 -5.32 -5.59 10.22
N PRO A 218 -6.24 -5.87 11.17
CA PRO A 218 -6.84 -7.20 11.27
C PRO A 218 -7.65 -7.59 10.04
N LYS A 219 -8.33 -6.63 9.39
CA LYS A 219 -9.10 -6.87 8.16
C LYS A 219 -8.17 -7.22 6.99
N LEU A 220 -7.07 -6.48 6.87
CA LEU A 220 -6.06 -6.75 5.83
C LEU A 220 -5.38 -8.10 6.04
N PHE A 221 -4.97 -8.40 7.28
CA PHE A 221 -4.40 -9.70 7.66
C PHE A 221 -5.34 -10.86 7.30
N GLN A 222 -6.62 -10.75 7.67
CA GLN A 222 -7.62 -11.76 7.36
C GLN A 222 -7.82 -11.91 5.85
N ALA A 223 -7.84 -10.81 5.09
CA ALA A 223 -7.98 -10.86 3.64
C ALA A 223 -6.82 -11.58 2.96
N PHE A 224 -5.56 -11.30 3.35
CA PHE A 224 -4.40 -12.02 2.81
C PHE A 224 -4.44 -13.51 3.16
N ARG A 225 -4.76 -13.86 4.41
CA ARG A 225 -4.87 -15.25 4.84
C ARG A 225 -5.93 -16.02 4.05
N LEU A 226 -7.11 -15.42 3.82
CA LEU A 226 -8.18 -16.03 3.04
C LEU A 226 -7.82 -16.25 1.56
N LYS A 227 -6.83 -15.52 1.04
CA LYS A 227 -6.30 -15.70 -0.32
C LYS A 227 -5.16 -16.72 -0.40
N GLY A 228 -4.77 -17.31 0.72
CA GLY A 228 -3.72 -18.34 0.78
C GLY A 228 -2.32 -17.79 1.08
N ALA A 229 -2.19 -16.52 1.47
CA ALA A 229 -0.89 -15.97 1.83
C ALA A 229 -0.33 -16.61 3.10
N SER A 230 0.95 -17.00 3.09
CA SER A 230 1.64 -17.53 4.27
C SER A 230 2.01 -16.39 5.22
N VAL A 231 1.10 -16.08 6.15
CA VAL A 231 1.25 -15.01 7.16
C VAL A 231 1.40 -15.56 8.58
N GLY A 232 1.54 -16.89 8.74
CA GLY A 232 1.61 -17.57 10.03
C GLY A 232 2.77 -17.10 10.90
N GLY A 233 3.98 -17.03 10.32
CA GLY A 233 5.18 -16.57 11.03
C GLY A 233 5.08 -15.12 11.52
N LEU A 234 4.18 -14.31 10.93
CA LEU A 234 3.92 -12.99 11.46
C LEU A 234 3.19 -13.08 12.80
N VAL A 235 2.15 -13.89 12.94
CA VAL A 235 1.43 -14.06 14.22
C VAL A 235 2.39 -14.45 15.33
N GLU A 236 3.26 -15.43 15.06
CA GLU A 236 4.30 -15.88 16.00
C GLU A 236 5.27 -14.75 16.33
N HIS A 237 5.77 -14.01 15.33
CA HIS A 237 6.63 -12.86 15.55
C HIS A 237 5.93 -11.77 16.40
N LEU A 238 4.66 -11.50 16.14
CA LEU A 238 3.89 -10.53 16.90
C LEU A 238 3.70 -11.00 18.35
N GLU A 239 3.41 -12.29 18.59
CA GLU A 239 3.31 -12.85 19.95
C GLU A 239 4.65 -12.79 20.70
N LEU A 240 5.75 -13.15 20.05
CA LEU A 240 7.10 -13.04 20.61
C LEU A 240 7.48 -11.59 20.95
N GLU A 241 7.11 -10.61 20.13
CA GLU A 241 7.33 -9.19 20.42
C GLU A 241 6.58 -8.77 21.70
N ILE A 242 5.35 -9.25 21.91
CA ILE A 242 4.59 -8.98 23.14
C ILE A 242 5.33 -9.58 24.34
N GLU A 243 5.71 -10.85 24.29
CA GLU A 243 6.39 -11.55 25.39
C GLU A 243 7.74 -10.92 25.75
N GLN A 244 8.57 -10.61 24.75
CA GLN A 244 9.87 -9.95 24.99
C GLN A 244 9.68 -8.54 25.56
N SER A 245 8.61 -7.85 25.15
CA SER A 245 8.28 -6.56 25.71
C SER A 245 7.85 -6.66 27.18
N GLU A 246 7.08 -7.70 27.54
CA GLU A 246 6.66 -7.98 28.91
C GLU A 246 7.87 -8.29 29.80
N LYS A 247 8.81 -9.13 29.33
CA LYS A 247 10.07 -9.46 30.03
C LYS A 247 11.00 -8.26 30.25
N LYS A 248 11.00 -7.26 29.36
CA LYS A 248 11.82 -6.03 29.50
C LYS A 248 11.16 -4.93 30.35
N SER A 249 9.92 -5.12 30.81
CA SER A 249 9.18 -4.12 31.62
C SER A 249 9.58 -4.06 33.09
N SER A 250 10.37 -5.02 33.55
CA SER A 250 10.78 -5.18 34.96
C SER A 250 11.92 -4.26 35.40
N GLY A 251 12.42 -3.36 34.54
CA GLY A 251 13.45 -2.36 34.88
C GLY A 251 13.00 -0.92 34.65
N GLY A 252 12.90 -0.13 35.73
CA GLY A 252 12.31 1.21 35.76
C GLY A 252 13.11 2.30 35.02
N GLY A 253 12.39 3.14 34.25
CA GLY A 253 12.93 4.39 33.70
C GLY A 253 11.94 5.10 32.75
N GLN A 254 11.97 6.43 32.69
CA GLN A 254 11.04 7.29 31.91
C GLN A 254 10.93 6.96 30.41
N ARG A 255 11.86 6.19 29.83
CA ARG A 255 11.74 5.57 28.49
C ARG A 255 10.63 4.50 28.39
N GLN A 256 10.02 4.08 29.51
CA GLN A 256 8.94 3.09 29.54
C GLN A 256 7.60 3.61 29.02
N GLN A 257 7.26 4.89 29.14
CA GLN A 257 5.91 5.35 28.80
C GLN A 257 5.58 5.24 27.29
N LEU A 258 6.53 5.57 26.41
CA LEU A 258 6.35 5.47 24.96
C LEU A 258 6.37 4.02 24.48
N LYS A 259 7.26 3.19 25.04
CA LYS A 259 7.27 1.74 24.80
C LYS A 259 5.96 1.09 25.24
N ASN A 260 5.41 1.50 26.39
CA ASN A 260 4.13 1.01 26.91
C ASN A 260 2.94 1.41 26.01
N LYS A 261 2.99 2.58 25.36
CA LYS A 261 1.91 3.04 24.47
C LYS A 261 1.86 2.26 23.14
N SER A 262 3.01 2.01 22.51
CA SER A 262 3.11 1.14 21.32
C SER A 262 2.71 -0.30 21.67
N ARG A 263 3.17 -0.84 22.82
CA ARG A 263 2.74 -2.15 23.34
C ARG A 263 1.22 -2.26 23.48
N ARG A 264 0.56 -1.24 24.05
CA ARG A 264 -0.90 -1.24 24.25
C ARG A 264 -1.66 -1.25 22.91
N ILE A 265 -1.14 -0.52 21.92
CA ILE A 265 -1.66 -0.49 20.55
C ILE A 265 -1.57 -1.88 19.92
N PHE A 266 -0.39 -2.48 20.00
CA PHE A 266 -0.11 -3.76 19.38
C PHE A 266 -0.90 -4.91 20.02
N LYS A 267 -1.01 -4.91 21.35
CA LYS A 267 -1.88 -5.84 22.09
C LYS A 267 -3.34 -5.73 21.63
N LYS A 268 -3.85 -4.51 21.37
CA LYS A 268 -5.21 -4.34 20.81
C LYS A 268 -5.33 -4.91 19.39
N VAL A 269 -4.31 -4.77 18.54
CA VAL A 269 -4.29 -5.38 17.20
C VAL A 269 -4.34 -6.91 17.32
N MET A 270 -3.50 -7.49 18.19
CA MET A 270 -3.47 -8.94 18.42
C MET A 270 -4.77 -9.48 18.99
N GLU A 271 -5.37 -8.83 19.99
CA GLU A 271 -6.68 -9.21 20.52
C GLU A 271 -7.74 -9.18 19.41
N LYS A 272 -7.74 -8.18 18.53
CA LYS A 272 -8.64 -8.13 17.38
C LYS A 272 -8.36 -9.23 16.37
N ILE A 273 -7.09 -9.55 16.09
CA ILE A 273 -6.73 -10.68 15.22
C ILE A 273 -7.29 -11.97 15.83
N LYS A 274 -7.01 -12.27 17.09
CA LYS A 274 -7.52 -13.45 17.81
C LYS A 274 -9.05 -13.54 17.73
N GLN A 275 -9.75 -12.43 17.93
CA GLN A 275 -11.20 -12.33 17.75
C GLN A 275 -11.64 -12.67 16.31
N THR A 276 -11.00 -12.08 15.29
CA THR A 276 -11.30 -12.38 13.88
C THR A 276 -10.94 -13.81 13.47
N LEU A 277 -9.98 -14.45 14.14
CA LEU A 277 -9.60 -15.84 13.89
C LEU A 277 -10.45 -16.85 14.67
N GLY A 278 -11.39 -16.39 15.51
CA GLY A 278 -12.19 -17.29 16.35
C GLY A 278 -11.40 -17.94 17.48
N TRP A 279 -10.19 -17.46 17.79
CA TRP A 279 -9.38 -17.94 18.91
C TRP A 279 -9.96 -17.37 20.22
N LYS A 280 -10.99 -18.04 20.76
CA LYS A 280 -11.41 -17.82 22.15
C LYS A 280 -10.25 -18.20 23.06
N LYS A 281 -9.96 -17.39 24.08
CA LYS A 281 -9.03 -17.73 25.16
C LYS A 281 -9.36 -19.13 25.69
N LYS A 282 -8.48 -20.11 25.43
CA LYS A 282 -8.39 -21.35 26.22
C LYS A 282 -7.90 -20.98 27.62
N SER A 283 -8.79 -20.51 28.48
CA SER A 283 -8.55 -20.36 29.91
C SER A 283 -9.90 -20.11 30.60
N GLN A 284 -10.64 -21.17 30.93
CA GLN A 284 -11.57 -21.27 32.09
C GLN A 284 -12.48 -22.52 32.14
N ILE A 285 -12.33 -23.54 31.29
CA ILE A 285 -13.26 -24.70 31.27
C ILE A 285 -12.70 -25.98 31.95
N GLU A 286 -11.42 -26.07 32.30
CA GLU A 286 -10.83 -27.31 32.88
C GLU A 286 -10.74 -27.33 34.43
N GLY A 287 -11.58 -26.57 35.14
CA GLY A 287 -11.48 -26.39 36.59
C GLY A 287 -12.70 -26.78 37.44
N ARG A 288 -13.75 -27.38 36.85
CA ARG A 288 -15.03 -27.62 37.58
C ARG A 288 -15.60 -29.04 37.54
N ASP A 289 -14.87 -30.02 36.99
CA ASP A 289 -15.30 -31.43 36.92
C ASP A 289 -14.48 -32.37 37.82
N ARG A 290 -14.16 -31.92 39.05
CA ARG A 290 -13.58 -32.75 40.11
C ARG A 290 -14.37 -32.61 41.40
N SER A 291 -15.62 -33.02 41.38
CA SER A 291 -16.38 -33.38 42.57
C SER A 291 -17.66 -34.06 42.11
N LEU A 292 -17.64 -35.39 41.98
CA LEU A 292 -18.79 -36.32 41.99
C LEU A 292 -18.29 -37.68 41.48
N GLN A 293 -17.43 -38.33 42.25
CA GLN A 293 -17.13 -39.76 42.15
C GLN A 293 -16.38 -40.18 43.43
N SER A 294 -17.08 -40.94 44.27
CA SER A 294 -16.62 -41.90 45.30
C SER A 294 -17.23 -41.69 46.68
N SER A 295 -18.00 -42.71 47.11
CA SER A 295 -18.54 -43.01 48.45
C SER A 295 -19.84 -42.32 48.85
#